data_AF-A0A9N9JX06-F1
#
_entry.id   AF-A0A9N9JX06-F1
#
_cell.length_a   1.000
_cell.length_b   1.000
_cell.length_c   1.000
_cell.angle_alpha   90.00
_cell.angle_beta   90.00
_cell.angle_gamma   90.00
#
_symmetry.space_group_name_H-M   'P 1'
#
loop_
_entity.id
_entity.type
_entity.pdbx_description
1 polymer ?
#
loop_
_entity_poly.entity_id
_entity_poly.type
_entity_poly.pdbx_seq_one_letter_code
_entity_poly.pdbx_strand_id
1 'polypeptide(L)'
;MSHIGLITSMFHETCSTIAVEYLDKSHNHGYSLRDEFNYSMACLESSEASGSQTNPSILFYKPQDAWASKSEWTVALPQGEDITAIALYSQGIIAATSKDVIRFFSPFGVQTYIFAWTSVVCMVGHEDFVLIVYHSGIGYK
;
A
#
# COMPACT_ATOMS: atom_id res chain seq x y z
N MET A 1 9.95 -5.12 -5.48
CA MET A 1 11.37 -4.88 -5.11
C MET A 1 11.63 -3.39 -5.21
N SER A 2 12.31 -2.80 -4.23
CA SER A 2 12.77 -1.40 -4.24
C SER A 2 14.26 -1.34 -3.91
N HIS A 3 14.82 -0.13 -3.84
CA HIS A 3 16.21 0.08 -3.40
C HIS A 3 16.42 -0.18 -1.88
N ILE A 4 15.36 -0.43 -1.12
CA ILE A 4 15.38 -0.69 0.33
C ILE A 4 15.32 -2.20 0.59
N GLY A 5 14.63 -2.96 -0.26
CA GLY A 5 14.33 -4.36 0.01
C GLY A 5 13.41 -5.04 -1.01
N LEU A 6 12.86 -6.17 -0.58
CA LEU A 6 11.89 -6.97 -1.30
C LEU A 6 10.73 -7.37 -0.38
N ILE A 7 9.52 -7.40 -0.94
CA ILE A 7 8.34 -8.02 -0.33
C ILE A 7 7.94 -9.19 -1.21
N THR A 8 7.73 -10.36 -0.61
CA THR A 8 7.25 -11.57 -1.29
C THR A 8 6.00 -12.07 -0.59
N SER A 9 5.07 -12.65 -1.37
CA SER A 9 3.92 -13.38 -0.83
C SER A 9 4.02 -14.84 -1.27
N MET A 10 3.83 -15.75 -0.32
CA MET A 10 3.86 -17.20 -0.54
C MET A 10 2.57 -17.82 -0.03
N PHE A 11 1.87 -18.55 -0.90
CA PHE A 11 0.69 -19.32 -0.51
C PHE A 11 1.09 -20.74 -0.07
N HIS A 12 0.73 -21.11 1.15
CA HIS A 12 0.94 -22.44 1.71
C HIS A 12 -0.40 -23.09 2.05
N GLU A 13 -0.85 -24.03 1.21
CA GLU A 13 -2.01 -24.94 1.36
C GLU A 13 -3.36 -24.29 1.75
N THR A 14 -3.41 -23.58 2.86
CA THR A 14 -4.56 -22.93 3.46
C THR A 14 -4.35 -21.45 3.83
N CYS A 15 -3.12 -20.91 3.78
CA CYS A 15 -2.87 -19.51 4.10
C CYS A 15 -1.70 -18.89 3.32
N SER A 16 -1.79 -17.59 3.09
CA SER A 16 -0.71 -16.79 2.53
C SER A 16 0.20 -16.27 3.63
N THR A 17 1.48 -16.10 3.33
CA THR A 17 2.49 -15.47 4.20
C THR A 17 3.20 -14.40 3.40
N ILE A 18 3.27 -13.19 3.95
CA ILE A 18 4.04 -12.08 3.38
C ILE A 18 5.36 -12.00 4.12
N ALA A 19 6.46 -11.96 3.37
CA ALA A 19 7.81 -11.81 3.90
C ALA A 19 8.45 -10.52 3.38
N VAL A 20 9.08 -9.79 4.30
CA VAL A 20 9.78 -8.54 4.04
C VAL A 20 11.27 -8.77 4.28
N GLU A 21 12.07 -8.55 3.25
CA GLU A 21 13.52 -8.69 3.29
C GLU A 21 14.19 -7.34 2.99
N TYR A 22 14.99 -6.84 3.94
CA TYR A 22 15.79 -5.62 3.76
C TYR A 22 17.14 -5.94 3.12
N LEU A 23 17.61 -5.06 2.23
CA LEU A 23 18.95 -5.18 1.64
C LEU A 23 20.04 -4.97 2.68
N ASP A 24 19.87 -3.97 3.56
CA ASP A 24 20.75 -3.73 4.69
C ASP A 24 20.22 -4.40 5.97
N LYS A 25 20.84 -5.53 6.32
CA LYS A 25 20.49 -6.32 7.51
C LYS A 25 21.10 -5.79 8.81
N SER A 26 21.98 -4.78 8.73
CA SER A 26 22.64 -4.22 9.90
C SER A 26 21.70 -3.31 10.70
N HIS A 27 20.76 -2.64 10.02
CA HIS A 27 19.78 -1.74 10.63
C HIS A 27 18.40 -2.40 10.81
N ASN A 28 17.97 -3.24 9.87
CA ASN A 28 16.64 -3.85 9.90
C ASN A 28 16.69 -5.36 9.71
N HIS A 29 16.01 -6.09 10.59
CA HIS A 29 15.77 -7.51 10.40
C HIS A 29 14.51 -7.72 9.56
N GLY A 30 14.61 -8.57 8.54
CA GLY A 30 13.44 -9.02 7.80
C GLY A 30 12.44 -9.73 8.71
N TYR A 31 11.17 -9.71 8.35
CA TYR A 31 10.10 -10.33 9.11
C TYR A 31 9.10 -11.01 8.17
N SER A 32 8.27 -11.87 8.73
CA SER A 32 7.16 -12.50 8.02
C SER A 32 5.88 -12.37 8.83
N LEU A 33 4.77 -12.15 8.14
CA LEU A 33 3.44 -12.07 8.72
C LEU A 33 2.48 -12.98 7.97
N ARG A 34 1.50 -13.51 8.69
CA ARG A 34 0.43 -14.29 8.08
C ARG A 34 -0.53 -13.33 7.40
N ASP A 35 -0.80 -13.59 6.13
CA ASP A 35 -1.70 -12.77 5.33
C ASP A 35 -3.14 -13.29 5.51
N GLU A 36 -3.85 -12.67 6.46
CA GLU A 36 -5.24 -13.00 6.79
C GLU A 36 -6.23 -12.39 5.78
N PHE A 37 -5.79 -11.38 5.03
CA PHE A 37 -6.66 -10.57 4.16
C PHE A 37 -6.44 -10.84 2.67
N ASN A 38 -5.45 -11.67 2.30
CA ASN A 38 -5.03 -11.93 0.93
C ASN A 38 -4.65 -10.62 0.20
N TYR A 39 -3.70 -9.89 0.76
CA TYR A 39 -3.22 -8.63 0.17
C TYR A 39 -2.68 -8.85 -1.26
N SER A 40 -3.07 -7.99 -2.18
CA SER A 40 -2.76 -8.07 -3.60
C SER A 40 -1.64 -7.11 -4.04
N MET A 41 -1.33 -6.10 -3.22
CA MET A 41 -0.32 -5.09 -3.50
C MET A 41 0.46 -4.72 -2.24
N ALA A 42 1.73 -4.37 -2.41
CA ALA A 42 2.58 -3.92 -1.32
C ALA A 42 3.63 -2.89 -1.80
N CYS A 43 3.98 -1.95 -0.92
CA CYS A 43 5.09 -1.01 -1.05
C CYS A 43 5.96 -1.09 0.21
N LEU A 44 7.29 -0.89 0.12
CA LEU A 44 8.19 -0.96 1.28
C LEU A 44 8.14 0.32 2.12
N GLU A 45 8.17 0.12 3.45
CA GLU A 45 7.77 1.00 4.57
C GLU A 45 6.31 0.85 5.06
N SER A 46 5.84 -0.35 5.38
CA SER A 46 5.03 -1.18 4.46
C SER A 46 3.55 -0.81 4.45
N SER A 47 3.00 -0.49 3.26
CA SER A 47 1.56 -0.41 3.02
C SER A 47 1.08 -1.58 2.18
N GLU A 48 0.00 -2.25 2.58
CA GLU A 48 -0.57 -3.42 1.89
C GLU A 48 -2.04 -3.18 1.58
N ALA A 49 -2.49 -3.61 0.40
CA ALA A 49 -3.87 -3.43 -0.04
C ALA A 49 -4.50 -4.77 -0.42
N SER A 50 -5.71 -5.06 0.09
CA SER A 50 -6.54 -6.20 -0.30
C SER A 50 -7.84 -5.71 -0.89
N GLY A 51 -8.43 -6.43 -1.85
CA GLY A 51 -9.75 -6.12 -2.41
C GLY A 51 -10.47 -7.39 -2.87
N SER A 52 -11.76 -7.50 -2.56
CA SER A 52 -12.63 -8.56 -3.09
C SER A 52 -14.03 -8.01 -3.34
N GLN A 53 -14.81 -8.63 -4.24
CA GLN A 53 -16.16 -8.12 -4.54
C GLN A 53 -17.12 -8.19 -3.34
N THR A 54 -16.83 -9.00 -2.31
CA THR A 54 -17.69 -9.17 -1.14
C THR A 54 -17.21 -8.43 0.10
N ASN A 55 -15.91 -8.12 0.22
CA ASN A 55 -15.31 -7.48 1.38
C ASN A 55 -14.72 -6.12 1.00
N PRO A 56 -14.82 -5.10 1.88
CA PRO A 56 -14.22 -3.79 1.60
C PRO A 56 -12.71 -3.92 1.38
N SER A 57 -12.16 -3.06 0.54
CA SER A 57 -10.71 -3.02 0.33
C SER A 57 -10.01 -2.51 1.58
N ILE A 58 -8.92 -3.16 1.98
CA ILE A 58 -8.21 -2.90 3.24
C ILE A 58 -6.83 -2.34 2.95
N LEU A 59 -6.49 -1.22 3.57
CA LEU A 59 -5.16 -0.63 3.60
C LEU A 59 -4.50 -0.91 4.96
N PHE A 60 -3.42 -1.67 4.98
CA PHE A 60 -2.57 -1.87 6.16
C PHE A 60 -1.32 -1.00 6.04
N TYR A 61 -0.80 -0.50 7.17
CA TYR A 61 0.48 0.20 7.24
C TYR A 61 1.27 -0.23 8.48
N LYS A 62 2.55 -0.51 8.29
CA LYS A 62 3.52 -0.80 9.35
C LYS A 62 4.77 0.06 9.16
N PRO A 63 5.05 1.00 10.08
CA PRO A 63 6.27 1.81 10.01
C PRO A 63 7.53 0.95 10.19
N GLN A 64 8.64 1.41 9.60
CA GLN A 64 9.95 0.77 9.72
C GLN A 64 10.47 0.80 11.18
N ASP A 65 10.43 1.96 11.82
CA ASP A 65 10.92 2.16 13.19
C ASP A 65 9.81 1.93 14.23
N ALA A 66 9.33 0.69 14.34
CA ALA A 66 8.34 0.31 15.34
C ALA A 66 8.98 0.03 16.72
N TRP A 67 9.75 0.98 17.28
CA TRP A 67 10.22 0.90 18.68
C TRP A 67 9.05 1.07 19.68
N ALA A 68 7.93 1.65 19.23
CA ALA A 68 6.67 1.63 19.94
C ALA A 68 5.77 0.53 19.35
N SER A 69 5.36 -0.41 20.20
CA SER A 69 4.58 -1.62 19.89
C SER A 69 3.14 -1.39 19.43
N LYS A 70 2.81 -0.21 18.88
CA LYS A 70 1.43 0.20 18.53
C LYS A 70 1.27 1.16 17.34
N SER A 71 2.29 1.28 16.48
CA SER A 71 2.24 2.24 15.36
C SER A 71 1.68 1.67 14.06
N GLU A 72 1.46 0.35 13.97
CA GLU A 72 0.81 -0.24 12.80
C GLU A 72 -0.70 -0.04 12.86
N TRP A 73 -1.32 0.13 11.70
CA TRP A 73 -2.76 0.37 11.60
C TRP A 73 -3.34 -0.21 10.32
N THR A 74 -4.66 -0.36 10.34
CA THR A 74 -5.46 -0.87 9.23
C THR A 74 -6.68 0.03 9.03
N VAL A 75 -6.99 0.37 7.79
CA VAL A 75 -8.19 1.11 7.40
C VAL A 75 -8.94 0.34 6.32
N ALA A 76 -10.23 0.12 6.52
CA ALA A 76 -11.12 -0.37 5.47
C ALA A 76 -11.69 0.81 4.66
N LEU A 77 -11.65 0.70 3.34
CA LEU A 77 -12.32 1.63 2.44
C LEU A 77 -13.84 1.42 2.47
N PRO A 78 -14.62 2.41 1.99
CA PRO A 78 -16.05 2.24 1.78
C PRO A 78 -16.39 1.00 0.95
N GLN A 79 -17.55 0.41 1.21
CA GLN A 79 -17.99 -0.77 0.47
C GLN A 79 -18.10 -0.49 -1.04
N GLY A 80 -17.57 -1.40 -1.86
CA GLY A 80 -17.59 -1.28 -3.31
C GLY A 80 -16.56 -0.30 -3.88
N GLU A 81 -15.60 0.14 -3.06
CA GLU A 81 -14.43 0.89 -3.47
C GLU A 81 -13.16 0.05 -3.23
N ASP A 82 -12.40 -0.15 -4.30
CA ASP A 82 -11.21 -1.01 -4.31
C ASP A 82 -9.96 -0.17 -4.51
N ILE A 83 -8.89 -0.46 -3.79
CA ILE A 83 -7.58 0.14 -4.04
C ILE A 83 -7.03 -0.42 -5.35
N THR A 84 -6.53 0.46 -6.21
CA THR A 84 -5.97 0.11 -7.53
C THR A 84 -4.48 0.42 -7.65
N ALA A 85 -3.98 1.37 -6.87
CA ALA A 85 -2.55 1.64 -6.72
C ALA A 85 -2.27 2.26 -5.35
N ILE A 86 -1.07 2.02 -4.83
CA ILE A 86 -0.58 2.62 -3.58
C ILE A 86 0.82 3.17 -3.77
N ALA A 87 1.17 4.20 -3.00
CA ALA A 87 2.53 4.63 -2.82
C ALA A 87 2.76 5.17 -1.41
N LEU A 88 4.03 5.18 -1.01
CA LEU A 88 4.51 5.74 0.26
C LEU A 88 5.35 6.97 -0.03
N TYR A 89 5.17 7.99 0.80
CA TYR A 89 5.91 9.25 0.76
C TYR A 89 6.13 9.73 2.21
N SER A 90 6.95 10.75 2.42
CA SER A 90 7.40 11.21 3.75
C SER A 90 6.25 11.55 4.72
N GLN A 91 5.10 12.00 4.21
CA GLN A 91 3.94 12.39 5.02
C GLN A 91 2.84 11.31 5.07
N GLY A 92 3.12 10.09 4.58
CA GLY A 92 2.25 8.94 4.77
C GLY A 92 1.99 8.11 3.51
N ILE A 93 0.72 7.72 3.32
CA ILE A 93 0.29 6.76 2.30
C ILE A 93 -0.67 7.47 1.34
N ILE A 94 -0.51 7.20 0.06
CA ILE A 94 -1.46 7.59 -0.98
C ILE A 94 -2.05 6.35 -1.64
N ALA A 95 -3.38 6.32 -1.82
CA ALA A 95 -4.09 5.21 -2.45
C ALA A 95 -5.04 5.74 -3.54
N ALA A 96 -4.87 5.26 -4.77
CA ALA A 96 -5.83 5.44 -5.85
C ALA A 96 -6.87 4.32 -5.79
N THR A 97 -8.12 4.62 -6.16
CA THR A 97 -9.22 3.67 -6.01
C THR A 97 -10.08 3.52 -7.27
N SER A 98 -10.90 2.47 -7.30
CA SER A 98 -11.85 2.16 -8.38
C SER A 98 -13.00 3.17 -8.51
N LYS A 99 -13.10 4.15 -7.60
CA LYS A 99 -14.05 5.26 -7.66
C LYS A 99 -13.46 6.53 -8.26
N ASP A 100 -12.33 6.43 -8.95
CA ASP A 100 -11.60 7.56 -9.53
C ASP A 100 -11.27 8.64 -8.49
N VAL A 101 -10.94 8.20 -7.27
CA VAL A 101 -10.46 9.08 -6.21
C VAL A 101 -9.10 8.63 -5.71
N ILE A 102 -8.34 9.60 -5.23
CA ILE A 102 -7.07 9.39 -4.59
C ILE A 102 -7.20 9.87 -3.15
N ARG A 103 -6.85 8.98 -2.21
CA ARG A 103 -6.95 9.18 -0.76
C ARG A 103 -5.57 9.31 -0.15
N PHE A 104 -5.41 10.27 0.75
CA PHE A 104 -4.19 10.50 1.51
C PHE A 104 -4.44 10.07 2.94
N PHE A 105 -3.54 9.25 3.48
CA PHE A 105 -3.52 8.84 4.87
C PHE A 105 -2.23 9.32 5.51
N SER A 106 -2.35 9.96 6.67
CA SER A 106 -1.20 10.27 7.51
C SER A 106 -0.50 8.98 8.00
N PRO A 107 0.73 9.06 8.53
CA PRO A 107 1.43 7.89 9.08
C PRO A 107 0.71 7.28 10.29
N PHE A 108 -0.30 7.96 10.84
CA PHE A 108 -1.13 7.51 11.97
C PHE A 108 -2.51 6.98 11.55
N GLY A 109 -2.77 6.80 10.24
CA GLY A 109 -4.01 6.20 9.74
C GLY A 109 -5.18 7.16 9.59
N VAL A 110 -4.97 8.46 9.84
CA VAL A 110 -6.01 9.48 9.61
C VAL A 110 -6.05 9.84 8.13
N GLN A 111 -7.23 9.75 7.50
CA GLN A 111 -7.45 10.24 6.14
C GLN A 111 -7.44 11.77 6.11
N THR A 112 -6.48 12.37 5.40
CA THR A 112 -6.24 13.82 5.39
C THR A 112 -6.84 14.50 4.17
N TYR A 113 -6.71 13.92 2.98
CA TYR A 113 -7.19 14.50 1.72
C TYR A 113 -7.85 13.45 0.83
N ILE A 114 -8.78 13.92 0.00
CA ILE A 114 -9.39 13.16 -1.09
C ILE A 114 -9.49 14.08 -2.30
N PHE A 115 -9.08 13.61 -3.47
CA PHE A 115 -9.35 14.30 -4.74
C PHE A 115 -9.77 13.33 -5.82
N ALA A 116 -10.60 13.82 -6.74
CA ALA A 116 -11.01 13.07 -7.91
C ALA A 116 -9.89 13.08 -8.96
N TRP A 117 -9.43 11.90 -9.35
CA TRP A 117 -8.47 11.71 -10.44
C TRP A 117 -8.68 10.34 -11.04
N THR A 118 -8.99 10.29 -12.33
CA THR A 118 -9.34 9.05 -13.01
C THR A 118 -8.13 8.34 -13.62
N SER A 119 -8.29 7.04 -13.82
CA SER A 119 -7.42 6.25 -14.71
C SER A 119 -5.95 6.23 -14.29
N VAL A 120 -5.70 6.20 -12.98
CA VAL A 120 -4.35 6.00 -12.41
C VAL A 120 -3.81 4.64 -12.83
N VAL A 121 -2.59 4.63 -13.37
CA VAL A 121 -1.89 3.42 -13.84
C VAL A 121 -0.89 2.95 -12.79
N CYS A 122 -0.08 3.87 -12.25
CA CYS A 122 0.85 3.59 -11.16
C CYS A 122 1.19 4.86 -10.39
N MET A 123 1.71 4.67 -9.18
CA MET A 123 2.16 5.74 -8.31
C MET A 123 3.51 5.35 -7.69
N VAL A 124 4.34 6.35 -7.43
CA VAL A 124 5.56 6.22 -6.62
C VAL A 124 5.73 7.48 -5.80
N GLY A 125 6.13 7.33 -4.54
CA GLY A 125 6.49 8.45 -3.70
C GLY A 125 7.99 8.44 -3.39
N HIS A 126 8.53 9.63 -3.19
CA HIS A 126 9.91 9.85 -2.77
C HIS A 126 9.97 11.16 -2.00
N GLU A 127 10.37 11.08 -0.72
CA GLU A 127 10.33 12.22 0.19
C GLU A 127 8.95 12.90 0.16
N ASP A 128 8.88 14.23 0.02
CA ASP A 128 7.63 14.99 -0.01
C ASP A 128 6.90 14.95 -1.38
N PHE A 129 7.41 14.18 -2.35
CA PHE A 129 6.87 14.12 -3.70
C PHE A 129 6.16 12.80 -3.98
N VAL A 130 5.08 12.89 -4.77
CA VAL A 130 4.41 11.74 -5.37
C VAL A 130 4.32 11.95 -6.87
N LEU A 131 4.80 10.95 -7.62
CA LEU A 131 4.62 10.86 -9.06
C LEU A 131 3.43 9.93 -9.34
N ILE A 132 2.46 10.45 -10.11
CA ILE A 132 1.25 9.74 -10.49
C ILE A 132 1.22 9.64 -12.01
N VAL A 133 1.20 8.42 -12.52
CA VAL A 133 1.05 8.15 -13.96
C VAL A 133 -0.39 7.72 -14.19
N TYR A 134 -1.04 8.34 -15.17
CA TYR A 134 -2.44 8.10 -15.48
C TYR A 134 -2.69 8.17 -16.98
N HIS A 135 -3.78 7.56 -17.45
CA HIS A 135 -4.23 7.74 -18.81
C HIS A 135 -4.95 9.09 -18.95
N SER A 136 -4.40 10.00 -19.75
CA SER A 136 -5.07 11.26 -20.08
C SER A 136 -6.18 11.11 -21.14
N GLY A 137 -6.25 9.94 -21.79
CA GLY A 137 -7.19 9.65 -22.85
C GLY A 137 -6.86 8.31 -23.53
N ILE A 138 -7.61 8.00 -24.58
CA ILE A 138 -7.43 6.77 -25.36
C ILE A 138 -6.29 6.98 -26.35
N GLY A 139 -5.31 6.09 -26.37
CA GLY A 139 -4.25 6.09 -27.38
C GLY A 139 -4.79 5.60 -28.73
N TYR A 140 -4.59 6.39 -29.78
CA TYR A 140 -4.84 5.96 -31.16
C TYR A 140 -3.55 5.37 -31.75
N LYS A 141 -3.67 4.29 -32.51
CA LYS A 141 -2.57 3.66 -33.25
C LYS A 141 -2.41 4.29 -34.63
#